data_AF-A0A7C3Q9F3-F1
#
_entry.id   AF-A0A7C3Q9F3-F1
#
_cell.length_a   1.000
_cell.length_b   1.000
_cell.length_c   1.000
_cell.angle_alpha   90.00
_cell.angle_beta   90.00
_cell.angle_gamma   90.00
#
_symmetry.space_group_name_H-M   'P 1'
#
loop_
_entity.id
_entity.type
_entity.pdbx_description
1 polymer ?
#
loop_
_entity_poly.entity_id
_entity_poly.type
_entity_poly.pdbx_seq_one_letter_code
_entity_poly.pdbx_strand_id
1 'polypeptide(L)'
;ARFAICAWGDEAILRSSWEGRAQWQKEPLQRLYFQTTDAGKEFFERLNKLGPQQTEAREIFYLCLAMGFKGQYHQEGDAMLLEQLKTSNLKFLSGSSIGLPPLDRTELFPEAYPVEAGDSFAAPRKRFFNLTTLAVFVSPLILFGALFLIYSFILSNIGKTFLGTVH
;
A
#
# COMPACT_ATOMS: atom_id res chain seq x y z
N ALA A 1 -25.64 8.33 0.35
CA ALA A 1 -24.25 8.43 0.84
C ALA A 1 -23.87 7.34 1.86
N ARG A 2 -24.67 7.05 2.91
CA ARG A 2 -24.34 6.06 3.98
C ARG A 2 -23.77 4.72 3.47
N PHE A 3 -24.31 4.21 2.37
CA PHE A 3 -23.82 2.99 1.72
C PHE A 3 -22.33 3.05 1.36
N ALA A 4 -21.87 4.14 0.75
CA ALA A 4 -20.48 4.31 0.32
C ALA A 4 -19.51 4.24 1.52
N ILE A 5 -19.88 4.90 2.63
CA ILE A 5 -19.09 4.92 3.86
C ILE A 5 -19.04 3.52 4.48
N CYS A 6 -20.17 2.80 4.54
CA CYS A 6 -20.19 1.43 5.05
C CYS A 6 -19.33 0.49 4.19
N ALA A 7 -19.45 0.57 2.85
CA ALA A 7 -18.67 -0.24 1.92
C ALA A 7 -17.16 0.04 2.07
N TRP A 8 -16.77 1.32 2.13
CA TRP A 8 -15.38 1.71 2.38
C TRP A 8 -14.89 1.26 3.74
N GLY A 9 -15.67 1.45 4.80
CA GLY A 9 -15.31 1.05 6.16
C GLY A 9 -15.10 -0.46 6.28
N ASP A 10 -16.00 -1.26 5.71
CA ASP A 10 -15.83 -2.71 5.66
C ASP A 10 -14.55 -3.11 4.93
N GLU A 11 -14.28 -2.52 3.76
CA GLU A 11 -13.07 -2.82 3.00
C GLU A 11 -11.80 -2.35 3.72
N ALA A 12 -11.83 -1.21 4.40
CA ALA A 12 -10.71 -0.69 5.18
C ALA A 12 -10.39 -1.60 6.38
N ILE A 13 -11.41 -2.04 7.11
CA ILE A 13 -11.26 -2.95 8.25
C ILE A 13 -10.74 -4.31 7.78
N LEU A 14 -11.31 -4.86 6.69
CA LEU A 14 -10.89 -6.15 6.15
C LEU A 14 -9.46 -6.14 5.56
N ARG A 15 -9.00 -4.99 5.07
CA ARG A 15 -7.60 -4.80 4.61
C ARG A 15 -6.62 -4.48 5.74
N SER A 16 -7.10 -4.13 6.93
CA SER A 16 -6.25 -3.80 8.08
C SER A 16 -5.63 -5.04 8.74
N SER A 17 -4.62 -4.81 9.58
CA SER A 17 -4.04 -5.82 10.46
C SER A 17 -4.77 -5.94 11.81
N TRP A 18 -5.98 -5.41 11.93
CA TRP A 18 -6.73 -5.43 13.18
C TRP A 18 -7.12 -6.85 13.58
N GLU A 19 -6.91 -7.22 14.84
CA GLU A 19 -7.20 -8.56 15.37
C GLU A 19 -8.69 -8.94 15.22
N GLY A 20 -9.59 -7.96 15.36
CA GLY A 20 -11.03 -8.13 15.22
C GLY A 20 -11.53 -8.35 13.79
N ARG A 21 -10.65 -8.28 12.77
CA ARG A 21 -11.06 -8.39 11.34
C ARG A 21 -11.83 -9.68 11.04
N ALA A 22 -11.46 -10.79 11.68
CA ALA A 22 -12.09 -12.09 11.44
C ALA A 22 -13.50 -12.16 12.03
N GLN A 23 -13.74 -11.46 13.14
CA GLN A 23 -15.08 -11.30 13.70
C GLN A 23 -15.91 -10.35 12.83
N TRP A 24 -15.32 -9.24 12.39
CA TRP A 24 -15.98 -8.28 11.49
C TRP A 24 -16.42 -8.92 10.18
N GLN A 25 -15.61 -9.80 9.59
CA GLN A 25 -15.93 -10.51 8.35
C GLN A 25 -17.20 -11.37 8.46
N LYS A 26 -17.57 -11.83 9.65
CA LYS A 26 -18.80 -12.62 9.86
C LYS A 26 -20.04 -11.76 9.65
N GLU A 27 -19.98 -10.50 10.08
CA GLU A 27 -21.13 -9.60 10.10
C GLU A 27 -20.72 -8.16 9.71
N PRO A 28 -20.31 -7.94 8.44
CA PRO A 28 -19.88 -6.62 7.98
C PRO A 28 -21.07 -5.66 7.85
N LEU A 29 -20.80 -4.35 7.86
CA LEU A 29 -21.82 -3.30 7.81
C LEU A 29 -22.70 -3.39 6.56
N GLN A 30 -22.13 -3.77 5.42
CA GLN A 30 -22.84 -4.01 4.16
C GLN A 30 -23.94 -5.07 4.31
N ARG A 31 -23.70 -6.11 5.13
CA ARG A 31 -24.67 -7.17 5.39
C ARG A 31 -25.72 -6.69 6.39
N LEU A 32 -25.28 -6.05 7.48
CA LEU A 32 -26.17 -5.54 8.54
C LEU A 32 -27.17 -4.50 8.04
N TYR A 33 -26.69 -3.50 7.30
CA TYR A 33 -27.51 -2.33 6.96
C TYR A 33 -28.10 -2.35 5.56
N PHE A 34 -27.53 -3.14 4.65
CA PHE A 34 -27.90 -3.13 3.24
C PHE A 34 -28.15 -4.53 2.67
N GLN A 35 -28.04 -5.58 3.50
CA GLN A 35 -28.30 -6.98 3.12
C GLN A 35 -27.54 -7.42 1.86
N THR A 36 -26.37 -6.82 1.62
CA THR A 36 -25.54 -7.12 0.45
C THR A 36 -24.17 -7.64 0.89
N THR A 37 -23.61 -8.56 0.11
CA THR A 37 -22.23 -9.00 0.24
C THR A 37 -21.34 -8.49 -0.89
N ASP A 38 -21.92 -7.79 -1.87
CA ASP A 38 -21.24 -7.31 -3.08
C ASP A 38 -21.22 -5.78 -3.12
N ALA A 39 -20.93 -5.14 -1.97
CA ALA A 39 -20.90 -3.67 -1.93
C ALA A 39 -19.79 -3.08 -2.79
N GLY A 40 -18.73 -3.86 -3.08
CA GLY A 40 -17.64 -3.46 -3.96
C GLY A 40 -18.10 -3.15 -5.38
N LYS A 41 -19.01 -3.95 -5.94
CA LYS A 41 -19.62 -3.70 -7.26
C LYS A 41 -20.74 -2.67 -7.18
N GLU A 42 -21.63 -2.84 -6.21
CA GLU A 42 -22.80 -2.00 -6.04
C GLU A 42 -22.44 -0.53 -5.74
N PHE A 43 -21.25 -0.28 -5.16
CA PHE A 43 -20.70 1.06 -5.00
C PHE A 43 -20.63 1.80 -6.34
N PHE A 44 -20.06 1.18 -7.37
CA PHE A 44 -19.91 1.83 -8.68
C PHE A 44 -21.23 1.91 -9.43
N GLU A 45 -22.12 0.92 -9.26
CA GLU A 45 -23.48 0.99 -9.81
C GLU A 45 -24.26 2.18 -9.22
N ARG A 46 -24.16 2.40 -7.90
CA ARG A 46 -24.81 3.53 -7.23
C ARG A 46 -24.16 4.85 -7.61
N LEU A 47 -22.83 4.91 -7.75
CA LEU A 47 -22.12 6.09 -8.24
C LEU A 47 -22.58 6.50 -9.65
N ASN A 48 -22.71 5.54 -10.56
CA ASN A 48 -23.14 5.79 -11.94
C ASN A 48 -24.62 6.20 -12.05
N LYS A 49 -25.45 5.82 -11.07
CA LYS A 49 -26.85 6.23 -10.97
C LYS A 49 -27.04 7.66 -10.44
N LEU A 50 -25.99 8.30 -9.90
CA LEU A 50 -26.10 9.66 -9.38
C LEU A 50 -26.27 10.67 -10.51
N GLY A 51 -27.35 11.44 -10.44
CA GLY A 51 -27.60 12.56 -11.35
C GLY A 51 -26.62 13.72 -11.14
N PRO A 52 -26.56 14.68 -12.10
CA PRO A 52 -25.65 15.83 -12.03
C PRO A 52 -25.95 16.78 -10.86
N GLN A 53 -27.17 16.77 -10.33
CA GLN A 53 -27.59 17.62 -9.20
C GLN A 53 -27.22 17.02 -7.83
N GLN A 54 -26.80 15.76 -7.77
CA GLN A 54 -26.50 15.05 -6.51
C GLN A 54 -25.02 15.18 -6.12
N THR A 55 -24.51 16.41 -6.15
CA THR A 55 -23.08 16.74 -6.01
C THR A 55 -22.53 16.30 -4.65
N GLU A 56 -23.24 16.56 -3.56
CA GLU A 56 -22.82 16.17 -2.19
C GLU A 56 -22.71 14.65 -2.04
N ALA A 57 -23.67 13.90 -2.61
CA ALA A 57 -23.61 12.45 -2.59
C ALA A 57 -22.41 11.95 -3.40
N ARG A 58 -22.16 12.54 -4.58
CA ARG A 58 -21.02 12.20 -5.43
C ARG A 58 -19.69 12.51 -4.75
N GLU A 59 -19.60 13.61 -4.02
CA GLU A 59 -18.44 14.00 -3.23
C GLU A 59 -18.08 12.91 -2.21
N ILE A 60 -19.05 12.41 -1.44
CA ILE A 60 -18.79 11.35 -0.46
C ILE A 60 -18.25 10.07 -1.12
N PHE A 61 -18.78 9.70 -2.29
CA PHE A 61 -18.23 8.56 -3.05
C PHE A 61 -16.81 8.85 -3.54
N TYR A 62 -16.55 10.05 -4.04
CA TYR A 62 -15.22 10.46 -4.46
C TYR A 62 -14.22 10.41 -3.30
N LEU A 63 -14.60 10.89 -2.11
CA LEU A 63 -13.75 10.82 -0.91
C LEU A 63 -13.42 9.37 -0.53
N CYS A 64 -14.40 8.46 -0.60
CA CYS A 64 -14.13 7.03 -0.38
C CYS A 64 -13.08 6.49 -1.36
N LEU A 65 -13.17 6.86 -2.64
CA LEU A 65 -12.16 6.48 -3.66
C LEU A 65 -10.79 7.11 -3.37
N ALA A 66 -10.76 8.37 -2.96
CA ALA A 66 -9.53 9.09 -2.65
C ALA A 66 -8.82 8.50 -1.41
N MET A 67 -9.58 8.00 -0.43
CA MET A 67 -9.08 7.23 0.73
C MET A 67 -8.63 5.80 0.37
N GLY A 68 -8.64 5.43 -0.91
CA GLY A 68 -8.12 4.15 -1.38
C GLY A 68 -9.15 3.01 -1.40
N PHE A 69 -10.45 3.31 -1.45
CA PHE A 69 -11.47 2.31 -1.79
C PHE A 69 -11.21 1.74 -3.19
N LYS A 70 -11.19 0.41 -3.31
CA LYS A 70 -10.99 -0.30 -4.58
C LYS A 70 -12.27 -0.98 -5.07
N GLY A 71 -13.06 -1.56 -4.17
CA GLY A 71 -14.32 -2.25 -4.50
C GLY A 71 -14.11 -3.38 -5.50
N GLN A 72 -14.72 -3.32 -6.68
CA GLN A 72 -14.49 -4.32 -7.73
C GLN A 72 -13.09 -4.26 -8.38
N TYR A 73 -12.35 -3.15 -8.24
CA TYR A 73 -11.09 -2.86 -8.96
C TYR A 73 -9.83 -3.22 -8.16
N HIS A 74 -9.65 -4.50 -7.85
CA HIS A 74 -8.51 -4.98 -7.06
C HIS A 74 -7.28 -5.42 -7.89
N GLN A 75 -7.43 -5.60 -9.21
CA GLN A 75 -6.37 -6.14 -10.06
C GLN A 75 -5.36 -5.06 -10.46
N GLU A 76 -4.12 -5.44 -10.77
CA GLU A 76 -3.05 -4.48 -11.12
C GLU A 76 -3.37 -3.67 -12.38
N GLY A 77 -4.11 -4.25 -13.34
CA GLY A 77 -4.57 -3.55 -14.55
C GLY A 77 -5.68 -2.52 -14.32
N ASP A 78 -6.38 -2.61 -13.19
CA ASP A 78 -7.53 -1.76 -12.90
C ASP A 78 -7.14 -0.39 -12.32
N ALA A 79 -5.89 -0.24 -11.86
CA ALA A 79 -5.43 0.99 -11.23
C ALA A 79 -5.63 2.21 -12.15
N MET A 80 -5.33 2.06 -13.44
CA MET A 80 -5.52 3.13 -14.43
C MET A 80 -7.00 3.49 -14.61
N LEU A 81 -7.89 2.49 -14.63
CA LEU A 81 -9.34 2.71 -14.75
C LEU A 81 -9.89 3.44 -13.51
N LEU A 82 -9.41 3.05 -12.32
CA LEU A 82 -9.80 3.68 -11.07
C LEU A 82 -9.36 5.14 -11.02
N GLU A 83 -8.14 5.44 -11.48
CA GLU A 83 -7.65 6.83 -11.58
C GLU A 83 -8.42 7.66 -12.61
N GLN A 84 -8.78 7.08 -13.76
CA GLN A 84 -9.66 7.73 -14.73
C GLN A 84 -11.04 8.02 -14.15
N LEU A 85 -11.62 7.07 -13.40
CA LEU A 85 -12.91 7.24 -12.73
C LEU A 85 -12.87 8.37 -11.70
N LYS A 86 -11.82 8.42 -10.86
CA LYS A 86 -11.60 9.51 -9.90
C LYS A 86 -11.49 10.85 -10.60
N THR A 87 -10.67 10.94 -11.65
CA THR A 87 -10.47 12.16 -12.42
C THR A 87 -11.77 12.64 -13.08
N SER A 88 -12.55 11.72 -13.65
CA SER A 88 -13.85 12.03 -14.26
C SER A 88 -14.83 12.58 -13.21
N ASN A 89 -14.99 11.89 -12.08
CA ASN A 89 -15.87 12.35 -11.01
C ASN A 89 -15.42 13.67 -10.40
N LEU A 90 -14.12 13.86 -10.24
CA LEU A 90 -13.56 15.13 -9.79
C LEU A 90 -13.93 16.27 -10.76
N LYS A 91 -13.81 16.07 -12.07
CA LYS A 91 -14.21 17.10 -13.06
C LYS A 91 -15.68 17.50 -12.91
N PHE A 92 -16.57 16.54 -12.67
CA PHE A 92 -17.99 16.83 -12.40
C PHE A 92 -18.19 17.67 -11.13
N LEU A 93 -17.40 17.41 -10.09
CA LEU A 93 -17.42 18.16 -8.83
C LEU A 93 -16.79 19.56 -9.01
N SER A 94 -15.63 19.65 -9.66
CA SER A 94 -14.87 20.89 -9.89
C SER A 94 -15.57 21.91 -10.78
N GLY A 95 -16.44 21.46 -11.70
CA GLY A 95 -17.32 22.37 -12.45
C GLY A 95 -18.39 23.05 -11.59
N SER A 96 -18.62 22.57 -10.37
CA SER A 96 -19.63 23.07 -9.43
C SER A 96 -19.02 23.65 -8.15
N SER A 97 -17.87 23.15 -7.70
CA SER A 97 -17.13 23.65 -6.54
C SER A 97 -15.70 23.10 -6.56
N ILE A 98 -14.72 23.99 -6.46
CA ILE A 98 -13.30 23.72 -6.16
C ILE A 98 -12.48 23.21 -7.37
N GLY A 99 -11.68 24.12 -7.93
CA GLY A 99 -10.62 23.81 -8.88
C GLY A 99 -9.35 23.35 -8.17
N LEU A 100 -8.70 22.29 -8.68
CA LEU A 100 -7.39 21.85 -8.22
C LEU A 100 -6.63 21.07 -9.31
N PRO A 101 -5.28 21.16 -9.31
CA PRO A 101 -4.36 20.53 -10.27
C PRO A 101 -4.06 19.03 -9.93
N PRO A 102 -3.22 18.31 -10.70
CA PRO A 102 -3.14 16.84 -10.72
C PRO A 102 -2.82 16.16 -9.37
N LEU A 103 -3.48 15.00 -9.17
CA LEU A 103 -3.64 14.21 -7.94
C LEU A 103 -2.39 13.53 -7.35
N ASP A 104 -1.19 13.89 -7.79
CA ASP A 104 0.03 13.25 -7.26
C ASP A 104 0.48 13.89 -5.93
N ARG A 105 -0.04 15.09 -5.61
CA ARG A 105 0.20 15.81 -4.34
C ARG A 105 -0.92 16.82 -4.03
N THR A 106 -2.16 16.37 -3.86
CA THR A 106 -3.22 17.30 -3.47
C THR A 106 -3.83 16.87 -2.15
N GLU A 107 -3.52 17.64 -1.11
CA GLU A 107 -4.19 17.58 0.17
C GLU A 107 -5.67 17.92 -0.07
N LEU A 108 -6.52 16.90 0.03
CA LEU A 108 -7.96 17.00 -0.27
C LEU A 108 -8.69 18.01 0.63
N PHE A 109 -8.13 18.31 1.80
CA PHE A 109 -8.63 19.28 2.77
C PHE A 109 -7.47 20.01 3.44
N PRO A 110 -6.90 21.04 2.81
CA PRO A 110 -5.78 21.79 3.38
C PRO A 110 -6.10 22.34 4.77
N GLU A 111 -7.36 22.69 5.03
CA GLU A 111 -7.84 23.21 6.32
C GLU A 111 -8.09 22.14 7.39
N ALA A 112 -8.18 20.85 7.03
CA ALA A 112 -8.39 19.76 8.00
C ALA A 112 -7.09 19.26 8.61
N TYR A 113 -5.95 19.59 7.99
CA TYR A 113 -4.64 19.36 8.55
C TYR A 113 -4.28 20.57 9.41
N PRO A 114 -3.97 20.41 10.70
CA PRO A 114 -3.37 21.51 11.43
C PRO A 114 -2.06 21.87 10.73
N VAL A 115 -1.82 23.16 10.53
CA VAL A 115 -0.62 23.73 9.87
C VAL A 115 0.70 23.25 10.53
N GLU A 116 0.60 22.62 11.70
CA GLU A 116 1.68 22.06 12.52
C GLU A 116 1.79 20.52 12.48
N ALA A 117 1.02 19.79 11.65
CA ALA A 117 1.15 18.33 11.53
C ALA A 117 2.34 17.92 10.64
N GLY A 118 3.52 18.43 10.96
CA GLY A 118 4.72 17.62 10.81
C GLY A 118 4.58 16.40 11.71
N ASP A 119 4.70 15.21 11.13
CA ASP A 119 4.64 13.90 11.78
C ASP A 119 3.27 13.48 12.34
N SER A 120 2.52 12.63 11.60
CA SER A 120 1.82 11.44 12.14
C SER A 120 0.89 10.73 11.14
N PHE A 121 1.34 10.39 9.93
CA PHE A 121 0.81 9.22 9.19
C PHE A 121 1.93 8.63 8.33
N ALA A 122 2.97 8.14 8.99
CA ALA A 122 4.04 7.43 8.32
C ALA A 122 3.49 6.12 7.72
N ALA A 123 3.33 6.12 6.39
CA ALA A 123 3.37 4.91 5.59
C ALA A 123 4.54 4.01 6.03
N PRO A 124 4.45 2.67 5.90
CA PRO A 124 5.52 1.78 6.35
C PRO A 124 6.80 2.18 5.63
N ARG A 125 7.73 2.79 6.39
CA ARG A 125 9.07 3.10 5.91
C ARG A 125 9.62 1.80 5.35
N LYS A 126 9.84 1.74 4.03
CA LYS A 126 10.67 0.69 3.42
C LYS A 126 11.94 0.66 4.25
N ARG A 127 12.13 -0.46 4.94
CA ARG A 127 13.29 -0.76 5.77
C ARG A 127 14.50 -0.57 4.86
N PHE A 128 15.14 0.60 4.93
CA PHE A 128 16.49 0.73 4.43
C PHE A 128 17.28 -0.27 5.24
N PHE A 129 17.72 -1.33 4.57
CA PHE A 129 18.58 -2.34 5.15
C PHE A 129 19.66 -1.61 5.94
N ASN A 130 19.66 -1.78 7.27
CA ASN A 130 20.69 -1.21 8.12
C ASN A 130 22.02 -1.82 7.64
N LEU A 131 22.82 -1.00 6.96
CA LEU A 131 24.12 -1.37 6.41
C LEU A 131 25.04 -1.98 7.49
N THR A 132 24.83 -1.56 8.75
CA THR A 132 25.47 -2.11 9.94
C THR A 132 25.08 -3.57 10.21
N THR A 133 23.82 -3.95 9.98
CA THR A 133 23.36 -5.35 10.11
C THR A 133 23.96 -6.22 9.00
N LEU A 134 24.06 -5.71 7.77
CA LEU A 134 24.73 -6.43 6.67
C LEU A 134 26.23 -6.65 6.97
N ALA A 135 26.92 -5.64 7.50
CA ALA A 135 28.34 -5.73 7.85
C ALA A 135 28.64 -6.80 8.91
N VAL A 136 27.73 -6.98 9.89
CA VAL A 136 27.86 -8.03 10.92
C VAL A 136 27.79 -9.44 10.33
N PHE A 137 26.99 -9.67 9.29
CA PHE A 137 26.90 -11.00 8.64
C PHE A 137 28.02 -11.26 7.62
N VAL A 138 28.55 -10.21 7.00
CA VAL A 138 29.61 -10.34 5.98
C VAL A 138 30.99 -10.55 6.62
N SER A 139 31.24 -9.98 7.80
CA SER A 139 32.53 -10.10 8.50
C SER A 139 32.95 -11.55 8.81
N PRO A 140 32.09 -12.43 9.36
CA PRO A 140 32.43 -13.84 9.59
C PRO A 140 32.76 -14.60 8.31
N LEU A 141 32.02 -14.31 7.23
CA LEU A 141 32.21 -14.94 5.91
C LEU A 141 33.57 -14.58 5.30
N ILE A 142 33.97 -13.31 5.39
CA ILE A 142 35.28 -12.85 4.93
C ILE A 142 36.41 -13.46 5.77
N LEU A 143 36.26 -13.47 7.10
CA LEU A 143 37.23 -14.08 8.00
C LEU A 143 37.46 -15.56 7.66
N PHE A 144 36.37 -16.32 7.49
CA PHE A 144 36.44 -17.74 7.18
C PHE A 144 37.07 -18.00 5.81
N GLY A 145 36.72 -17.18 4.80
CA GLY A 145 37.33 -17.25 3.47
C GLY A 145 38.83 -16.96 3.47
N ALA A 146 39.27 -15.94 4.21
CA ALA A 146 40.70 -15.64 4.36
C ALA A 146 41.46 -16.80 5.03
N LEU A 147 40.88 -17.38 6.09
CA LEU A 147 41.44 -18.53 6.80
C LEU A 147 41.55 -19.76 5.88
N PHE A 148 40.53 -20.00 5.05
CA PHE A 148 40.54 -21.07 4.05
C PHE A 148 41.62 -20.85 2.98
N LEU A 149 41.78 -19.63 2.46
CA LEU A 149 42.83 -19.33 1.48
C LEU A 149 44.24 -19.50 2.07
N ILE A 150 44.47 -19.06 3.31
CA ILE A 150 45.73 -19.26 4.02
C ILE A 150 46.00 -20.75 4.20
N TYR A 151 45.00 -21.51 4.66
CA TYR A 151 45.10 -22.96 4.80
C TYR A 151 45.43 -23.64 3.47
N SER A 152 44.71 -23.29 2.40
CA SER A 152 44.93 -23.82 1.06
C SER A 152 46.32 -23.46 0.52
N PHE A 153 46.82 -22.26 0.82
CA PHE A 153 48.15 -21.84 0.43
C PHE A 153 49.22 -22.62 1.18
N ILE A 154 49.08 -22.77 2.49
CA ILE A 154 49.99 -23.57 3.34
C ILE A 154 49.99 -25.02 2.86
N LEU A 155 48.82 -25.62 2.61
CA LEU A 155 48.70 -26.99 2.12
C LEU A 155 49.31 -27.17 0.73
N SER A 156 49.13 -26.19 -0.17
CA SER A 156 49.76 -26.20 -1.49
C SER A 156 51.29 -26.05 -1.40
N ASN A 157 51.77 -25.18 -0.51
CA ASN A 157 53.19 -24.92 -0.35
C ASN A 157 53.91 -26.13 0.26
N ILE A 158 53.31 -26.73 1.29
CA ILE A 158 53.78 -27.96 1.92
C ILE A 158 53.70 -29.15 0.95
N GLY A 159 52.61 -29.26 0.17
CA GLY A 159 52.48 -30.29 -0.87
C GLY A 159 53.57 -30.19 -1.94
N LYS A 160 53.97 -28.97 -2.33
CA LYS A 160 55.09 -28.73 -3.26
C LYS A 160 56.45 -29.05 -2.62
N THR A 161 56.64 -28.76 -1.34
CA THR A 161 57.87 -29.12 -0.62
C THR A 161 58.03 -30.63 -0.47
N PHE A 162 56.97 -31.36 -0.13
CA PHE A 162 57.02 -32.82 -0.01
C PHE A 162 57.11 -33.55 -1.36
N LEU A 163 56.52 -33.05 -2.45
CA LEU A 163 56.70 -33.65 -3.79
C LEU A 163 58.06 -33.33 -4.43
N GLY A 164 58.78 -32.29 -3.96
CA GLY A 164 60.11 -31.93 -4.45
C GLY A 164 61.29 -32.60 -3.72
N THR A 165 61.05 -33.22 -2.55
CA THR A 165 62.09 -33.90 -1.74
C THR A 165 62.18 -35.41 -2.02
N VAL A 166 61.25 -35.99 -2.78
CA VAL A 166 61.24 -37.44 -3.11
C VAL A 166 61.74 -37.71 -4.54
N HIS A 167 62.63 -36.86 -5.07
CA HIS A 167 63.32 -37.13 -6.33
C HIS A 167 64.82 -37.02 -6.19
#